data_AF-A0A9Q0LUW0-F1
#
_entry.id   AF-A0A9Q0LUW0-F1
#
_cell.length_a   1.000
_cell.length_b   1.000
_cell.length_c   1.000
_cell.angle_alpha   90.00
_cell.angle_beta   90.00
_cell.angle_gamma   90.00
#
_symmetry.space_group_name_H-M   'P 1'
#
loop_
_entity.id
_entity.type
_entity.pdbx_description
1 polymer ?
#
loop_
_entity_poly.entity_id
_entity_poly.type
_entity_poly.pdbx_seq_one_letter_code
_entity_poly.pdbx_strand_id
1 'polypeptide(L)'
;MVSRFVLIASFIILGFSAVFNFIFTTLRKSPNLAEGITNLFYNKMTMLMLLHTTMSLIIFMGALIMIIFFRNFSQAVSHRLLARTITYTFENFIFIIAMIKAGNEEFFIWSIWFLFYGLLKLFAGFIKDRFEEINSINDTSTRNLIYFLLVLFGLFIVNLVLFVIAFKSFKNAGLLILSLFLYESLMLFVFIVDPMLQDCFYLWDIFTHKTNFQKSKKKSMFVDLISDWILISLILFKIVILLFITGFLSFSQYLNLAKLRNTIVQMRTKKQKYKILKDAMESIQTKFYTPTKEELQKMKEICTICREDLVDNTIRLDCGHYFHVDCIQEWIQQKQICPTCRKPLNQKKNENQNQNQENQENQNQNQNQNQNLNQLFQLAIYIGSLIKKLFVFLINIIIPNQVDFNVVFEARNQNQNQNQNQNQNLNQNQNLNQNQSLNLNQRLNLNQRLNRNLNLNRNQNQNLNQNQYLLNRLSQNPNFNSMIQQIQEIFPQISENIIREDLLRTLNPNLTIQRILDGSLLIQENNQNNNQNNNQNNQQEDILLN
;
A
#
# COMPACT_ATOMS: atom_id res chain seq x y z
N MET A 1 7.39 8.58 23.26
CA MET A 1 8.35 7.49 22.95
C MET A 1 8.85 6.80 24.20
N VAL A 2 9.37 7.53 25.19
CA VAL A 2 9.93 6.99 26.44
C VAL A 2 8.96 6.05 27.18
N SER A 3 7.68 6.40 27.35
CA SER A 3 6.73 5.52 28.08
C SER A 3 6.47 4.18 27.38
N ARG A 4 6.42 4.16 26.04
CA ARG A 4 6.24 2.91 25.27
C ARG A 4 7.47 2.01 25.36
N PHE A 5 8.65 2.61 25.40
CA PHE A 5 9.91 1.87 25.55
C PHE A 5 10.05 1.26 26.95
N VAL A 6 9.67 2.03 27.99
CA VAL A 6 9.62 1.55 29.38
C VAL A 6 8.63 0.39 29.52
N LEU A 7 7.46 0.47 28.87
CA LEU A 7 6.49 -0.63 28.86
C LEU A 7 7.06 -1.89 28.19
N ILE A 8 7.67 -1.76 27.00
CA ILE A 8 8.30 -2.89 26.30
C ILE A 8 9.44 -3.50 27.13
N ALA A 9 10.31 -2.67 27.70
CA ALA A 9 11.40 -3.11 28.56
C ALA A 9 10.88 -3.81 29.82
N SER A 10 9.85 -3.27 30.48
CA SER A 10 9.24 -3.89 31.65
C SER A 10 8.61 -5.25 31.34
N PHE A 11 7.94 -5.38 30.20
CA PHE A 11 7.38 -6.65 29.73
C PHE A 11 8.47 -7.70 29.45
N ILE A 12 9.57 -7.28 28.81
CA ILE A 12 10.72 -8.14 28.54
C ILE A 12 11.37 -8.62 29.86
N ILE A 13 11.59 -7.71 30.81
CA ILE A 13 12.19 -8.02 32.12
C ILE A 13 11.31 -8.99 32.91
N LEU A 14 10.00 -8.73 32.98
CA LEU A 14 9.05 -9.63 33.64
C LEU A 14 9.02 -11.00 32.98
N GLY A 15 9.07 -11.04 31.64
CA GLY A 15 9.18 -12.27 30.86
C GLY A 15 10.43 -13.09 31.18
N PHE A 16 11.60 -12.46 31.17
CA PHE A 16 12.85 -13.13 31.54
C PHE A 16 12.85 -13.60 32.99
N SER A 17 12.33 -12.79 33.91
CA SER A 17 12.23 -13.16 35.32
C SER A 17 11.31 -14.37 35.52
N ALA A 18 10.18 -14.44 34.80
CA ALA A 18 9.27 -15.57 34.86
C ALA A 18 9.91 -16.86 34.32
N VAL A 19 10.62 -16.77 33.19
CA VAL A 19 11.34 -17.92 32.60
C VAL A 19 12.46 -18.39 33.52
N PHE A 20 13.26 -17.47 34.06
CA PHE A 20 14.32 -17.79 35.01
C PHE A 20 13.76 -18.50 36.25
N ASN A 21 12.70 -17.97 36.86
CA ASN A 21 12.08 -18.58 38.03
C ASN A 21 11.51 -19.97 37.72
N PHE A 22 10.91 -20.17 36.54
CA PHE A 22 10.40 -21.47 36.12
C PHE A 22 11.52 -22.50 35.91
N ILE A 23 12.60 -22.12 35.23
CA ILE A 23 13.78 -22.98 35.05
C ILE A 23 14.40 -23.33 36.40
N PHE A 24 14.60 -22.33 37.26
CA PHE A 24 15.20 -22.51 38.58
C PHE A 24 14.37 -23.42 39.49
N THR A 25 13.05 -23.21 39.54
CA THR A 25 12.15 -24.06 40.33
C THR A 25 12.08 -25.49 39.81
N THR A 26 12.15 -25.69 38.49
CA THR A 26 12.17 -27.03 37.88
C THR A 26 13.47 -27.76 38.18
N LEU A 27 14.62 -27.09 38.03
CA LEU A 27 15.94 -27.66 38.36
C LEU A 27 16.11 -27.93 39.86
N ARG A 28 15.50 -27.11 40.73
CA ARG A 28 15.53 -27.31 42.18
C ARG A 28 14.68 -28.48 42.64
N LYS A 29 13.58 -28.77 41.94
CA LYS A 29 12.68 -29.89 42.26
C LYS A 29 13.18 -31.23 41.72
N SER A 30 14.03 -31.23 40.70
CA SER A 30 14.58 -32.46 40.14
C SER A 30 15.67 -33.07 41.04
N PRO A 31 15.69 -34.40 41.19
CA PRO A 31 16.65 -35.09 42.06
C PRO A 31 18.09 -35.00 41.56
N ASN A 32 18.30 -34.85 40.25
CA ASN A 32 19.60 -34.59 39.64
C ASN A 32 19.46 -33.64 38.43
N LEU A 33 20.58 -33.05 37.99
CA LEU A 33 20.59 -32.04 36.92
C LEU A 33 20.15 -32.60 35.56
N ALA A 34 20.50 -33.85 35.26
CA ALA A 34 20.12 -34.51 34.01
C ALA A 34 18.60 -34.67 33.89
N GLU A 35 17.94 -35.13 34.95
CA GLU A 35 16.49 -35.30 35.01
C GLU A 35 15.74 -33.96 35.04
N GLY A 36 16.33 -32.93 35.67
CA GLY A 36 15.82 -31.57 35.59
C GLY A 36 15.82 -31.01 34.16
N ILE A 37 16.92 -31.26 33.43
CA ILE A 37 17.05 -30.84 32.03
C ILE A 37 16.06 -31.61 31.15
N THR A 38 15.95 -32.93 31.26
CA THR A 38 14.97 -33.70 30.47
C THR A 38 13.54 -33.24 30.76
N ASN A 39 13.18 -33.03 32.03
CA ASN A 39 11.87 -32.49 32.41
C ASN A 39 11.60 -31.10 31.81
N LEU A 40 12.62 -30.25 31.69
CA LEU A 40 12.50 -28.98 30.98
C LEU A 40 12.22 -29.18 29.49
N PHE A 41 12.96 -30.08 28.83
CA PHE A 41 12.81 -30.36 27.39
C PHE A 41 11.45 -30.98 27.03
N TYR A 42 10.86 -31.80 27.91
CA TYR A 42 9.59 -32.48 27.63
C TYR A 42 8.35 -31.70 28.09
N ASN A 43 8.51 -30.66 28.92
CA ASN A 43 7.39 -29.89 29.44
C ASN A 43 6.92 -28.81 28.46
N LYS A 44 5.63 -28.89 28.06
CA LYS A 44 4.97 -27.94 27.15
C LYS A 44 5.03 -26.48 27.63
N MET A 45 5.04 -26.24 28.95
CA MET A 45 5.17 -24.89 29.49
C MET A 45 6.56 -24.30 29.23
N THR A 46 7.61 -25.11 29.28
CA THR A 46 8.98 -24.67 28.92
C THR A 46 9.04 -24.22 27.46
N MET A 47 8.32 -24.91 26.57
CA MET A 47 8.28 -24.58 25.13
C MET A 47 7.69 -23.19 24.89
N LEU A 48 6.55 -22.91 25.54
CA LEU A 48 5.91 -21.59 25.46
C LEU A 48 6.80 -20.49 26.06
N MET A 49 7.49 -20.78 27.16
CA MET A 49 8.43 -19.86 27.80
C MET A 49 9.64 -19.58 26.88
N LEU A 50 10.22 -20.59 26.24
CA LEU A 50 11.32 -20.42 25.30
C LEU A 50 10.90 -19.56 24.11
N LEU A 51 9.73 -19.85 23.53
CA LEU A 51 9.17 -19.04 22.44
C LEU A 51 8.96 -17.58 22.88
N HIS A 52 8.48 -17.35 24.09
CA HIS A 52 8.37 -16.01 24.64
C HIS A 52 9.74 -15.32 24.77
N THR A 53 10.78 -16.04 25.22
CA THR A 53 12.13 -15.47 25.32
C THR A 53 12.73 -15.14 23.97
N THR A 54 12.57 -15.98 22.95
CA THR A 54 13.12 -15.70 21.62
C THR A 54 12.45 -14.47 20.99
N MET A 55 11.13 -14.33 21.14
CA MET A 55 10.40 -13.14 20.69
C MET A 55 10.85 -11.88 21.45
N SER A 56 11.02 -11.98 22.77
CA SER A 56 11.48 -10.88 23.61
C SER A 56 12.89 -10.42 23.24
N LEU A 57 13.79 -11.35 22.94
CA LEU A 57 15.16 -11.05 22.49
C LEU A 57 15.19 -10.33 21.15
N ILE A 58 14.39 -10.77 20.17
CA ILE A 58 14.31 -10.11 18.86
C ILE A 58 13.82 -8.67 19.01
N ILE A 59 12.77 -8.47 19.82
CA ILE A 59 12.22 -7.13 20.10
C ILE A 59 13.25 -6.27 20.83
N PHE A 60 13.91 -6.81 21.85
CA PHE A 60 14.96 -6.11 22.60
C PHE A 60 16.10 -5.67 21.69
N MET A 61 16.60 -6.55 20.84
CA MET A 61 17.70 -6.25 19.92
C MET A 61 17.29 -5.23 18.86
N GLY A 62 16.07 -5.32 18.31
CA GLY A 62 15.52 -4.27 17.44
C GLY A 62 15.45 -2.92 18.15
N ALA A 63 15.06 -2.91 19.42
CA ALA A 63 15.01 -1.72 20.27
C ALA A 63 16.41 -1.17 20.61
N LEU A 64 17.40 -2.03 20.80
CA LEU A 64 18.80 -1.67 21.05
C LEU A 64 19.45 -1.05 19.81
N ILE A 65 19.20 -1.60 18.62
CA ILE A 65 19.60 -0.98 17.34
C ILE A 65 18.96 0.41 17.22
N MET A 66 17.70 0.57 17.62
CA MET A 66 17.03 1.87 17.69
C MET A 66 17.59 2.81 18.76
N ILE A 67 18.35 2.37 19.76
CA ILE A 67 18.97 3.29 20.73
C ILE A 67 20.35 3.71 20.24
N ILE A 68 21.19 2.74 19.87
CA ILE A 68 22.61 2.98 19.55
C ILE A 68 22.77 3.96 18.38
N PHE A 69 21.94 3.80 17.34
CA PHE A 69 22.14 4.55 16.10
C PHE A 69 21.22 5.78 15.97
N PHE A 70 20.14 5.88 16.73
CA PHE A 70 18.98 6.76 16.43
C PHE A 70 19.05 8.18 16.97
N ARG A 71 20.20 8.66 17.46
CA ARG A 71 20.31 10.03 17.96
C ARG A 71 20.00 11.10 16.88
N ASN A 72 19.99 10.73 15.58
CA ASN A 72 19.82 11.66 14.45
C ASN A 72 18.80 11.22 13.35
N PHE A 73 17.94 10.21 13.52
CA PHE A 73 17.15 9.65 12.39
C PHE A 73 15.70 10.16 12.24
N SER A 74 15.21 10.11 10.99
CA SER A 74 13.83 10.42 10.63
C SER A 74 12.83 9.46 11.28
N GLN A 75 11.69 10.00 11.74
CA GLN A 75 10.59 9.22 12.32
C GLN A 75 10.14 8.08 11.40
N ALA A 76 10.22 8.26 10.08
CA ALA A 76 9.85 7.23 9.11
C ALA A 76 10.70 5.95 9.20
N VAL A 77 12.00 6.05 9.48
CA VAL A 77 12.91 4.90 9.60
C VAL A 77 12.55 4.06 10.84
N SER A 78 12.27 4.72 11.98
CA SER A 78 11.86 4.00 13.21
C SER A 78 10.59 3.19 13.01
N HIS A 79 9.59 3.78 12.34
CA HIS A 79 8.32 3.10 12.10
C HIS A 79 8.49 1.87 11.20
N ARG A 80 9.34 1.93 10.17
CA ARG A 80 9.64 0.77 9.31
C ARG A 80 10.38 -0.34 10.06
N LEU A 81 11.38 0.01 10.86
CA LEU A 81 12.14 -0.97 11.65
C LEU A 81 11.26 -1.67 12.70
N LEU A 82 10.41 -0.91 13.40
CA LEU A 82 9.46 -1.45 14.36
C LEU A 82 8.42 -2.35 13.68
N ALA A 83 7.85 -1.91 12.55
CA ALA A 83 6.92 -2.74 11.77
C ALA A 83 7.57 -4.05 11.32
N ARG A 84 8.80 -4.00 10.79
CA ARG A 84 9.57 -5.19 10.38
C ARG A 84 9.82 -6.15 11.55
N THR A 85 10.17 -5.61 12.71
CA THR A 85 10.39 -6.40 13.95
C THR A 85 9.12 -7.12 14.36
N ILE A 86 8.00 -6.41 14.42
CA ILE A 86 6.69 -6.98 14.80
C ILE A 86 6.25 -8.02 13.78
N THR A 87 6.26 -7.70 12.48
CA THR A 87 5.83 -8.66 11.45
C THR A 87 6.67 -9.94 11.48
N TYR A 88 7.99 -9.83 11.67
CA TYR A 88 8.87 -10.99 11.74
C TYR A 88 8.60 -11.87 12.97
N THR A 89 8.46 -11.28 14.15
CA THR A 89 8.16 -12.04 15.37
C THR A 89 6.81 -12.73 15.29
N PHE A 90 5.77 -12.03 14.81
CA PHE A 90 4.45 -12.63 14.63
C PHE A 90 4.45 -13.77 13.59
N GLU A 91 5.06 -13.59 12.42
CA GLU A 91 5.14 -14.63 11.38
C GLU A 91 5.77 -15.92 11.93
N ASN A 92 6.88 -15.80 12.65
CA ASN A 92 7.59 -16.96 13.20
C ASN A 92 6.87 -17.59 14.38
N PHE A 93 6.24 -16.80 15.24
CA PHE A 93 5.43 -17.32 16.36
C PHE A 93 4.33 -18.25 15.84
N ILE A 94 3.60 -17.80 14.83
CA ILE A 94 2.49 -18.55 14.23
C ILE A 94 3.02 -19.76 13.46
N PHE A 95 4.15 -19.62 12.75
CA PHE A 95 4.80 -20.74 12.08
C PHE A 95 5.21 -21.84 13.07
N ILE A 96 5.89 -21.48 14.16
CA ILE A 96 6.33 -22.42 15.19
C ILE A 96 5.10 -23.13 15.79
N ILE A 97 4.02 -22.40 16.10
CA ILE A 97 2.77 -22.99 16.59
C ILE A 97 2.15 -23.96 15.60
N ALA A 98 2.11 -23.61 14.32
CA ALA A 98 1.60 -24.49 13.27
C ALA A 98 2.42 -25.79 13.14
N MET A 99 3.71 -25.74 13.52
CA MET A 99 4.64 -26.87 13.50
C MET A 99 4.73 -27.60 14.85
N ILE A 100 3.99 -27.23 15.91
CA ILE A 100 4.04 -27.86 17.26
C ILE A 100 3.75 -29.38 17.24
N LYS A 101 3.16 -29.93 16.17
CA LYS A 101 3.01 -31.38 16.02
C LYS A 101 4.33 -32.11 15.74
N ALA A 102 5.36 -31.39 15.31
CA ALA A 102 6.72 -31.89 15.20
C ALA A 102 7.33 -32.04 16.60
N GLY A 103 8.21 -33.02 16.81
CA GLY A 103 8.72 -33.37 18.14
C GLY A 103 9.33 -32.18 18.90
N ASN A 104 9.43 -32.30 20.23
CA ASN A 104 9.90 -31.21 21.09
C ASN A 104 11.29 -30.69 20.69
N GLU A 105 12.21 -31.55 20.24
CA GLU A 105 13.56 -31.17 19.83
C GLU A 105 13.57 -30.20 18.64
N GLU A 106 12.71 -30.43 17.65
CA GLU A 106 12.63 -29.59 16.45
C GLU A 106 12.22 -28.17 16.79
N PHE A 107 11.30 -27.99 17.73
CA PHE A 107 10.84 -26.68 18.17
C PHE A 107 11.95 -25.82 18.79
N PHE A 108 12.83 -26.42 19.61
CA PHE A 108 13.97 -25.69 20.18
C PHE A 108 14.90 -25.20 19.08
N ILE A 109 15.19 -26.09 18.14
CA ILE A 109 16.02 -25.79 16.98
C ILE A 109 15.40 -24.66 16.14
N TRP A 110 14.10 -24.72 15.84
CA TRP A 110 13.37 -23.65 15.14
C TRP A 110 13.48 -22.32 15.88
N SER A 111 13.30 -22.32 17.20
CA SER A 111 13.33 -21.11 18.03
C SER A 111 14.70 -20.43 18.00
N ILE A 112 15.78 -21.21 18.12
CA ILE A 112 17.16 -20.70 18.02
C ILE A 112 17.44 -20.22 16.59
N TRP A 113 17.01 -20.97 15.58
CA TRP A 113 17.20 -20.62 14.17
C TRP A 113 16.56 -19.27 13.83
N PHE A 114 15.29 -19.09 14.15
CA PHE A 114 14.58 -17.83 13.89
C PHE A 114 15.13 -16.65 14.70
N LEU A 115 15.70 -16.89 15.89
CA LEU A 115 16.39 -15.85 16.63
C LEU A 115 17.59 -15.33 15.84
N PHE A 116 18.49 -16.21 15.40
CA PHE A 116 19.69 -15.81 14.64
C PHE A 116 19.34 -15.09 13.32
N TYR A 117 18.47 -15.68 12.50
CA TYR A 117 18.07 -15.06 11.24
C TYR A 117 17.28 -13.77 11.44
N GLY A 118 16.49 -13.68 12.51
CA GLY A 118 15.76 -12.48 12.86
C GLY A 118 16.69 -11.30 13.15
N LEU A 119 17.71 -11.54 13.97
CA LEU A 119 18.70 -10.52 14.30
C LEU A 119 19.45 -10.02 13.06
N LEU A 120 19.92 -10.95 12.22
CA LEU A 120 20.61 -10.61 10.98
C LEU A 120 19.71 -9.82 10.02
N LYS A 121 18.44 -10.22 9.88
CA LYS A 121 17.48 -9.54 9.00
C LYS A 121 17.12 -8.14 9.49
N LEU A 122 16.99 -7.95 10.80
CA LEU A 122 16.79 -6.63 11.40
C LEU A 122 17.98 -5.71 11.12
N PHE A 123 19.20 -6.22 11.31
CA PHE A 123 20.41 -5.46 11.09
C PHE A 123 20.64 -5.13 9.61
N ALA A 124 20.51 -6.10 8.71
CA ALA A 124 20.56 -5.88 7.26
C ALA A 124 19.52 -4.84 6.81
N GLY A 125 18.32 -4.90 7.39
CA GLY A 125 17.24 -3.99 7.03
C GLY A 125 17.49 -2.57 7.52
N PHE A 126 18.10 -2.44 8.69
CA PHE A 126 18.56 -1.15 9.20
C PHE A 126 19.62 -0.52 8.26
N ILE A 127 20.59 -1.30 7.79
CA ILE A 127 21.62 -0.82 6.84
C ILE A 127 20.96 -0.35 5.54
N LYS A 128 20.04 -1.14 4.98
CA LYS A 128 19.30 -0.78 3.76
C LYS A 128 18.51 0.52 3.93
N ASP A 129 17.74 0.65 5.01
CA ASP A 129 16.97 1.86 5.30
C ASP A 129 17.88 3.09 5.47
N ARG A 130 19.08 2.91 6.02
CA ARG A 130 20.06 3.98 6.19
C ARG A 130 20.71 4.40 4.88
N PHE A 131 21.03 3.44 4.02
CA PHE A 131 21.55 3.69 2.69
C PHE A 131 20.56 4.50 1.85
N GLU A 132 19.28 4.10 1.83
CA GLU A 132 18.22 4.82 1.11
C GLU A 132 18.05 6.26 1.61
N GLU A 133 18.15 6.51 2.92
CA GLU A 133 18.05 7.85 3.50
C GLU A 133 19.23 8.73 3.10
N ILE A 134 20.47 8.23 3.18
CA ILE A 134 21.65 9.01 2.79
C ILE A 134 21.65 9.31 1.29
N ASN A 135 21.29 8.33 0.46
CA ASN A 135 21.17 8.54 -0.99
C ASN A 135 20.09 9.55 -1.35
N SER A 136 19.02 9.65 -0.55
CA SER A 136 17.97 10.64 -0.79
C SER A 136 18.43 12.09 -0.57
N ILE A 137 19.56 12.30 0.11
CA ILE A 137 20.12 13.62 0.42
C ILE A 137 21.13 14.07 -0.65
N ASN A 138 21.41 13.24 -1.67
CA ASN A 138 22.36 13.48 -2.78
C ASN A 138 23.82 13.83 -2.37
N ASP A 139 24.15 13.87 -1.08
CA ASP A 139 25.48 14.14 -0.55
C ASP A 139 26.11 12.87 0.04
N THR A 140 26.44 11.92 -0.83
CA THR A 140 27.04 10.65 -0.41
C THR A 140 28.56 10.71 -0.56
N SER A 141 29.28 10.67 0.56
CA SER A 141 30.72 10.44 0.51
C SER A 141 30.99 8.99 0.07
N THR A 142 31.94 8.80 -0.85
CA THR A 142 32.37 7.48 -1.35
C THR A 142 32.80 6.55 -0.21
N ARG A 143 33.35 7.11 0.86
CA ARG A 143 33.73 6.39 2.08
C ARG A 143 32.55 5.70 2.76
N ASN A 144 31.40 6.36 2.83
CA ASN A 144 30.21 5.80 3.46
C ASN A 144 29.64 4.64 2.62
N LEU A 145 29.68 4.76 1.30
CA LEU A 145 29.27 3.69 0.38
C LEU A 145 30.14 2.44 0.53
N ILE A 146 31.46 2.61 0.58
CA ILE A 146 32.41 1.50 0.80
C ILE A 146 32.16 0.86 2.18
N TYR A 147 31.90 1.66 3.21
CA TYR A 147 31.57 1.16 4.54
C TYR A 147 30.30 0.29 4.52
N PHE A 148 29.21 0.74 3.89
CA PHE A 148 27.98 -0.07 3.78
C PHE A 148 28.22 -1.36 3.02
N LEU A 149 28.97 -1.31 1.92
CA LEU A 149 29.32 -2.50 1.14
C LEU A 149 30.11 -3.52 1.96
N LEU A 150 31.09 -3.09 2.75
CA LEU A 150 31.88 -3.97 3.63
C LEU A 150 31.01 -4.63 4.69
N VAL A 151 30.08 -3.89 5.30
CA VAL A 151 29.17 -4.44 6.31
C VAL A 151 28.20 -5.44 5.67
N LEU A 152 27.62 -5.14 4.51
CA LEU A 152 26.77 -6.06 3.76
C LEU A 152 27.52 -7.34 3.34
N PHE A 153 28.78 -7.21 2.92
CA PHE A 153 29.64 -8.34 2.59
C PHE A 153 29.94 -9.21 3.82
N GLY A 154 30.18 -8.61 4.98
CA GLY A 154 30.31 -9.33 6.24
C GLY A 154 29.05 -10.15 6.58
N LEU A 155 27.87 -9.53 6.44
CA LEU A 155 26.59 -10.23 6.65
C LEU A 155 26.34 -11.34 5.63
N PHE A 156 26.77 -11.15 4.39
CA PHE A 156 26.71 -12.16 3.34
C PHE A 156 27.53 -13.40 3.72
N ILE A 157 28.77 -13.22 4.19
CA ILE A 157 29.61 -14.32 4.66
C ILE A 157 28.96 -15.04 5.84
N VAL A 158 28.45 -14.29 6.84
CA VAL A 158 27.75 -14.89 7.98
C VAL A 158 26.54 -15.71 7.52
N ASN A 159 25.75 -15.19 6.58
CA ASN A 159 24.61 -15.93 6.03
C ASN A 159 25.05 -17.20 5.26
N LEU A 160 26.15 -17.16 4.51
CA LEU A 160 26.69 -18.35 3.83
C LEU A 160 27.16 -19.40 4.83
N VAL A 161 27.84 -19.00 5.90
CA VAL A 161 28.26 -19.93 6.97
C VAL A 161 27.03 -20.57 7.61
N LEU A 162 26.01 -19.78 7.93
CA LEU A 162 24.75 -20.30 8.48
C LEU A 162 24.01 -21.21 7.49
N PHE A 163 24.03 -20.92 6.19
CA PHE A 163 23.45 -21.80 5.16
C PHE A 163 24.14 -23.17 5.15
N VAL A 164 25.47 -23.19 5.19
CA VAL A 164 26.26 -24.43 5.23
C VAL A 164 25.99 -25.22 6.51
N ILE A 165 25.89 -24.53 7.66
CA ILE A 165 25.52 -25.14 8.93
C ILE A 165 24.12 -25.77 8.83
N ALA A 166 23.12 -25.03 8.31
CA ALA A 166 21.77 -25.57 8.10
C ALA A 166 21.78 -26.83 7.25
N PHE A 167 22.46 -26.77 6.10
CA PHE A 167 22.48 -27.88 5.16
C PHE A 167 23.10 -29.13 5.78
N LYS A 168 24.24 -28.96 6.47
CA LYS A 168 24.92 -30.08 7.13
C LYS A 168 24.12 -30.65 8.30
N SER A 169 23.49 -29.79 9.11
CA SER A 169 22.72 -30.21 10.29
C SER A 169 21.40 -30.90 9.92
N PHE A 170 20.72 -30.46 8.86
CA PHE A 170 19.35 -30.91 8.54
C PHE A 170 19.23 -31.77 7.28
N LYS A 171 20.33 -32.15 6.61
CA LYS A 171 20.27 -33.02 5.41
C LYS A 171 19.51 -34.34 5.64
N ASN A 172 19.52 -34.84 6.88
CA ASN A 172 18.88 -36.11 7.24
C ASN A 172 17.41 -35.95 7.68
N ALA A 173 16.92 -34.72 7.89
CA ALA A 173 15.55 -34.46 8.38
C ALA A 173 14.48 -34.59 7.27
N GLY A 174 14.88 -34.90 6.04
CA GLY A 174 14.00 -34.96 4.87
C GLY A 174 13.93 -33.65 4.09
N LEU A 175 13.66 -33.75 2.78
CA LEU A 175 13.77 -32.64 1.83
C LEU A 175 12.85 -31.45 2.18
N LEU A 176 11.63 -31.71 2.64
CA LEU A 176 10.64 -30.67 2.94
C LEU A 176 11.02 -29.85 4.18
N ILE A 177 11.43 -30.51 5.26
CA ILE A 177 11.86 -29.85 6.49
C ILE A 177 13.18 -29.09 6.25
N LEU A 178 14.14 -29.71 5.55
CA LEU A 178 15.37 -29.04 5.13
C LEU A 178 15.08 -27.77 4.32
N SER A 179 14.14 -27.84 3.36
CA SER A 179 13.76 -26.69 2.52
C SER A 179 13.18 -25.53 3.34
N LEU A 180 12.44 -25.80 4.43
CA LEU A 180 11.93 -24.76 5.33
C LEU A 180 13.04 -24.09 6.15
N PHE A 181 14.07 -24.84 6.58
CA PHE A 181 15.22 -24.25 7.26
C PHE A 181 16.07 -23.38 6.32
N LEU A 182 16.28 -23.85 5.08
CA LEU A 182 17.02 -23.11 4.06
C LEU A 182 16.27 -21.87 3.57
N TYR A 183 14.93 -21.86 3.63
CA TYR A 183 14.12 -20.73 3.18
C TYR A 183 14.53 -19.40 3.83
N GLU A 184 14.73 -19.37 5.16
CA GLU A 184 15.09 -18.11 5.83
C GLU A 184 16.46 -17.58 5.39
N SER A 185 17.40 -18.50 5.09
CA SER A 185 18.71 -18.15 4.56
C SER A 185 18.65 -17.63 3.12
N LEU A 186 17.84 -18.26 2.27
CA LEU A 186 17.62 -17.80 0.89
C LEU A 186 16.92 -16.43 0.86
N MET A 187 15.94 -16.21 1.74
CA MET A 187 15.28 -14.91 1.86
C MET A 187 16.24 -13.83 2.35
N LEU A 188 17.09 -14.14 3.34
CA LEU A 188 18.10 -13.22 3.83
C LEU A 188 19.18 -12.93 2.77
N PHE A 189 19.56 -13.94 1.99
CA PHE A 189 20.49 -13.79 0.86
C PHE A 189 19.98 -12.74 -0.14
N VAL A 190 18.74 -12.89 -0.63
CA VAL A 190 18.17 -11.93 -1.59
C VAL A 190 18.08 -10.53 -0.96
N PHE A 191 17.71 -10.46 0.31
CA PHE A 191 17.60 -9.21 1.05
C PHE A 191 18.93 -8.46 1.25
N ILE A 192 20.06 -9.17 1.33
CA ILE A 192 21.41 -8.59 1.42
C ILE A 192 21.96 -8.26 0.03
N VAL A 193 21.79 -9.16 -0.93
CA VAL A 193 22.34 -9.00 -2.29
C VAL A 193 21.68 -7.85 -3.05
N ASP A 194 20.38 -7.63 -2.84
CA ASP A 194 19.65 -6.53 -3.47
C ASP A 194 20.30 -5.15 -3.25
N PRO A 195 20.46 -4.65 -2.00
CA PRO A 195 21.17 -3.39 -1.76
C PRO A 195 22.65 -3.49 -2.15
N MET A 196 23.33 -4.63 -1.93
CA MET A 196 24.75 -4.77 -2.28
C MET A 196 25.02 -4.56 -3.79
N LEU A 197 24.12 -5.04 -4.65
CA LEU A 197 24.22 -4.80 -6.09
C LEU A 197 23.91 -3.34 -6.44
N GLN A 198 22.93 -2.71 -5.78
CA GLN A 198 22.62 -1.30 -5.96
C GLN A 198 23.79 -0.40 -5.56
N ASP A 199 24.43 -0.66 -4.41
CA ASP A 199 25.63 0.02 -3.94
C ASP A 199 26.78 -0.11 -4.95
N CYS A 200 27.01 -1.32 -5.48
CA CYS A 200 28.01 -1.56 -6.51
C CYS A 200 27.76 -0.75 -7.79
N PHE A 201 26.50 -0.71 -8.27
CA PHE A 201 26.14 0.07 -9.46
C PHE A 201 26.31 1.56 -9.25
N TYR A 202 25.95 2.07 -8.07
CA TYR A 202 26.10 3.48 -7.73
C TYR A 202 27.59 3.88 -7.63
N LEU A 203 28.42 3.06 -6.98
CA LEU A 203 29.88 3.26 -6.94
C LEU A 203 30.51 3.24 -8.33
N TRP A 204 30.06 2.33 -9.19
CA TRP A 204 30.50 2.27 -10.58
C TRP A 204 30.15 3.55 -11.35
N ASP A 205 28.95 4.10 -11.12
CA ASP A 205 28.49 5.34 -11.77
C ASP A 205 29.36 6.53 -11.35
N ILE A 206 29.63 6.67 -10.04
CA ILE A 206 30.53 7.69 -9.50
C ILE A 206 31.93 7.57 -10.11
N PHE A 207 32.50 6.36 -10.14
CA PHE A 207 33.86 6.14 -10.64
C PHE A 207 33.99 6.42 -12.13
N THR A 208 32.97 6.13 -12.92
CA THR A 208 33.04 6.27 -14.37
C THR A 208 32.77 7.70 -14.87
N HIS A 209 32.48 8.68 -13.98
CA HIS A 209 32.18 10.09 -14.29
C HIS A 209 31.24 10.28 -15.50
N LYS A 210 30.40 9.27 -15.80
CA LYS A 210 29.50 9.28 -16.94
C LYS A 210 28.12 9.65 -16.44
N THR A 211 27.69 10.88 -16.75
CA THR A 211 26.34 11.43 -16.49
C THR A 211 25.22 10.75 -17.27
N ASN A 212 25.35 9.46 -17.61
CA ASN A 212 24.25 8.69 -18.21
C ASN A 212 23.32 8.15 -17.12
N PHE A 213 22.75 9.07 -16.34
CA PHE A 213 21.77 8.83 -15.28
C PHE A 213 20.67 7.84 -15.69
N GLN A 214 20.20 7.93 -16.93
CA GLN A 214 19.19 7.04 -17.51
C GLN A 214 19.64 5.57 -17.58
N LYS A 215 20.89 5.28 -17.95
CA LYS A 215 21.40 3.91 -18.08
C LYS A 215 21.64 3.28 -16.71
N SER A 216 22.16 4.04 -15.76
CA SER A 216 22.36 3.62 -14.37
C SER A 216 21.04 3.26 -13.69
N LYS A 217 20.03 4.12 -13.84
CA LYS A 217 18.69 3.90 -13.27
C LYS A 217 17.94 2.72 -13.87
N LYS A 218 18.10 2.48 -15.18
CA LYS A 218 17.56 1.28 -15.85
C LYS A 218 18.18 -0.01 -15.31
N LYS A 219 19.49 -0.03 -15.04
CA LYS A 219 20.16 -1.18 -14.41
C LYS A 219 19.65 -1.42 -12.98
N SER A 220 19.55 -0.37 -12.17
CA SER A 220 19.00 -0.47 -10.81
C SER A 220 17.59 -1.06 -10.79
N MET A 221 16.70 -0.60 -11.68
CA MET A 221 15.34 -1.15 -11.80
C MET A 221 15.33 -2.64 -12.16
N PHE A 222 16.23 -3.07 -13.04
CA PHE A 222 16.29 -4.48 -13.44
C PHE A 222 16.68 -5.39 -12.26
N VAL A 223 17.62 -4.94 -11.44
CA VAL A 223 18.02 -5.61 -10.20
C VAL A 223 16.84 -5.71 -9.24
N ASP A 224 16.16 -4.58 -8.98
CA ASP A 224 14.97 -4.53 -8.13
C ASP A 224 13.90 -5.53 -8.56
N LEU A 225 13.62 -5.60 -9.87
CA LEU A 225 12.61 -6.51 -10.40
C LEU A 225 13.03 -7.97 -10.27
N ILE A 226 14.30 -8.31 -10.56
CA ILE A 226 14.80 -9.67 -10.40
C ILE A 226 14.70 -10.08 -8.92
N SER A 227 15.15 -9.23 -8.00
CA SER A 227 15.03 -9.45 -6.56
C SER A 227 13.57 -9.72 -6.17
N ASP A 228 12.63 -8.88 -6.63
CA ASP A 228 11.21 -9.04 -6.34
C ASP A 228 10.64 -10.37 -6.91
N TRP A 229 11.05 -10.79 -8.12
CA TRP A 229 10.66 -12.08 -8.72
C TRP A 229 11.19 -13.28 -7.92
N ILE A 230 12.45 -13.24 -7.50
CA ILE A 230 13.06 -14.31 -6.70
C ILE A 230 12.34 -14.39 -5.34
N LEU A 231 12.05 -13.25 -4.70
CA LEU A 231 11.29 -13.21 -3.44
C LEU A 231 9.89 -13.81 -3.59
N ILE A 232 9.17 -13.45 -4.66
CA ILE A 232 7.85 -14.02 -4.97
C ILE A 232 7.93 -15.53 -5.13
N SER A 233 8.93 -16.01 -5.89
CA SER A 233 9.17 -17.45 -6.10
C SER A 233 9.43 -18.19 -4.79
N LEU A 234 10.31 -17.66 -3.93
CA LEU A 234 10.61 -18.26 -2.63
C LEU A 234 9.37 -18.28 -1.70
N ILE A 235 8.58 -17.21 -1.67
CA ILE A 235 7.35 -17.15 -0.85
C ILE A 235 6.33 -18.18 -1.33
N LEU A 236 6.12 -18.31 -2.64
CA LEU A 236 5.23 -19.32 -3.21
C LEU A 236 5.72 -20.74 -2.88
N PHE A 237 7.02 -20.99 -3.01
CA PHE A 237 7.63 -22.27 -2.65
C PHE A 237 7.37 -22.65 -1.18
N LYS A 238 7.55 -21.70 -0.24
CA LYS A 238 7.21 -21.90 1.18
C LYS A 238 5.73 -22.20 1.40
N ILE A 239 4.83 -21.49 0.72
CA ILE A 239 3.37 -21.72 0.84
C ILE A 239 3.03 -23.15 0.39
N VAL A 240 3.60 -23.61 -0.73
CA VAL A 240 3.36 -24.96 -1.26
C VAL A 240 3.88 -26.03 -0.31
N ILE A 241 5.11 -25.89 0.21
CA ILE A 241 5.67 -26.84 1.19
C ILE A 241 4.81 -26.88 2.46
N LEU A 242 4.42 -25.73 2.99
CA LEU A 242 3.59 -25.66 4.20
C LEU A 242 2.22 -26.30 3.96
N LEU A 243 1.58 -26.06 2.81
CA LEU A 243 0.31 -26.69 2.45
C LEU A 243 0.45 -28.22 2.38
N PHE A 244 1.56 -28.72 1.85
CA PHE A 244 1.83 -30.16 1.79
C PHE A 244 1.98 -30.76 3.19
N ILE A 245 2.71 -30.12 4.10
CA ILE A 245 2.94 -30.61 5.47
C ILE A 245 1.66 -30.56 6.31
N THR A 246 0.92 -29.44 6.29
CA THR A 246 -0.26 -29.29 7.15
C THR A 246 -1.52 -29.91 6.55
N GLY A 247 -1.60 -30.03 5.22
CA GLY A 247 -2.77 -30.56 4.50
C GLY A 247 -3.98 -29.63 4.46
N PHE A 248 -3.90 -28.44 5.06
CA PHE A 248 -4.93 -27.39 5.06
C PHE A 248 -4.28 -26.00 5.12
N LEU A 249 -5.03 -24.95 4.74
CA LEU A 249 -4.60 -23.56 4.91
C LEU A 249 -4.68 -23.16 6.39
N SER A 250 -3.56 -23.20 7.10
CA SER A 250 -3.42 -22.65 8.45
C SER A 250 -3.19 -21.13 8.42
N PHE A 251 -3.23 -20.50 9.60
CA PHE A 251 -2.98 -19.07 9.75
C PHE A 251 -1.57 -18.65 9.27
N SER A 252 -0.58 -19.55 9.36
CA SER A 252 0.77 -19.32 8.83
C SER A 252 0.77 -19.10 7.32
N GLN A 253 -0.02 -19.87 6.55
CA GLN A 253 -0.14 -19.67 5.10
C GLN A 253 -0.82 -18.32 4.77
N TYR A 254 -1.81 -17.89 5.55
CA TYR A 254 -2.48 -16.60 5.33
C TYR A 254 -1.50 -15.42 5.44
N LEU A 255 -0.60 -15.42 6.42
CA LEU A 255 0.42 -14.38 6.56
C LEU A 255 1.39 -14.37 5.37
N ASN A 256 1.81 -15.55 4.89
CA ASN A 256 2.66 -15.64 3.70
C ASN A 256 1.94 -15.14 2.43
N LEU A 257 0.62 -15.35 2.30
CA LEU A 257 -0.19 -14.77 1.22
C LEU A 257 -0.30 -13.25 1.32
N ALA A 258 -0.45 -12.70 2.53
CA ALA A 258 -0.43 -11.24 2.74
C ALA A 258 0.93 -10.64 2.34
N LYS A 259 2.04 -11.32 2.70
CA LYS A 259 3.40 -10.95 2.31
C LYS A 259 3.62 -11.02 0.80
N LEU A 260 3.11 -12.06 0.14
CA LEU A 260 3.12 -12.20 -1.31
C LEU A 260 2.39 -11.02 -1.98
N ARG A 261 1.17 -10.71 -1.52
CA ARG A 261 0.39 -9.57 -2.01
C ARG A 261 1.17 -8.26 -1.87
N ASN A 262 1.75 -8.02 -0.69
CA ASN A 262 2.52 -6.80 -0.43
C ASN A 262 3.73 -6.69 -1.37
N THR A 263 4.45 -7.79 -1.60
CA THR A 263 5.61 -7.84 -2.51
C THR A 263 5.20 -7.56 -3.96
N ILE A 264 4.07 -8.13 -4.41
CA ILE A 264 3.52 -7.87 -5.76
C ILE A 264 3.12 -6.39 -5.92
N VAL A 265 2.49 -5.80 -4.90
CA VAL A 265 2.13 -4.38 -4.92
C VAL A 265 3.39 -3.52 -4.99
N GLN A 266 4.41 -3.80 -4.18
CA GLN A 266 5.69 -3.09 -4.23
C GLN A 266 6.32 -3.15 -5.63
N MET A 267 6.44 -4.34 -6.21
CA MET A 267 6.94 -4.52 -7.57
C MET A 267 6.16 -3.70 -8.61
N ARG A 268 4.82 -3.70 -8.53
CA ARG A 268 3.95 -2.89 -9.41
C ARG A 268 4.21 -1.39 -9.24
N THR A 269 4.34 -0.91 -8.01
CA THR A 269 4.62 0.51 -7.75
C THR A 269 6.01 0.92 -8.25
N LYS A 270 7.05 0.10 -8.06
CA LYS A 270 8.40 0.34 -8.61
C LYS A 270 8.34 0.42 -10.15
N LYS A 271 7.66 -0.53 -10.79
CA LYS A 271 7.48 -0.55 -12.25
C LYS A 271 6.71 0.68 -12.76
N GLN A 272 5.65 1.10 -12.06
CA GLN A 272 4.91 2.31 -12.40
C GLN A 272 5.78 3.57 -12.29
N LYS A 273 6.55 3.72 -11.21
CA LYS A 273 7.50 4.84 -11.03
C LYS A 273 8.51 4.90 -12.18
N TYR A 274 9.08 3.76 -12.57
CA TYR A 274 9.99 3.72 -13.72
C TYR A 274 9.30 4.07 -15.05
N LYS A 275 8.10 3.53 -15.30
CA LYS A 275 7.36 3.85 -16.53
C LYS A 275 7.07 5.35 -16.61
N ILE A 276 6.60 5.94 -15.52
CA ILE A 276 6.38 7.38 -15.41
C ILE A 276 7.66 8.16 -15.71
N LEU A 277 8.79 7.75 -15.13
CA LEU A 277 10.09 8.39 -15.38
C LEU A 277 10.50 8.26 -16.85
N LYS A 278 10.38 7.07 -17.44
CA LYS A 278 10.70 6.82 -18.85
C LYS A 278 9.84 7.66 -19.78
N ASP A 279 8.52 7.65 -19.58
CA ASP A 279 7.57 8.41 -20.39
C ASP A 279 7.85 9.93 -20.28
N ALA A 280 8.18 10.41 -19.08
CA ALA A 280 8.59 11.80 -18.88
C ALA A 280 9.90 12.12 -19.61
N MET A 281 10.89 11.23 -19.56
CA MET A 281 12.17 11.40 -20.25
C MET A 281 12.06 11.36 -21.78
N GLU A 282 11.20 10.51 -22.32
CA GLU A 282 10.93 10.46 -23.76
C GLU A 282 10.16 11.71 -24.22
N SER A 283 9.23 12.22 -23.41
CA SER A 283 8.59 13.52 -23.66
C SER A 283 9.57 14.68 -23.55
N ILE A 284 10.59 14.55 -22.69
CA ILE A 284 11.63 15.56 -22.51
C ILE A 284 12.44 15.76 -23.80
N GLN A 285 12.84 14.67 -24.45
CA GLN A 285 13.64 14.74 -25.68
C GLN A 285 12.83 15.16 -26.92
N THR A 286 11.50 15.06 -26.89
CA THR A 286 10.63 15.32 -28.04
C THR A 286 9.85 16.63 -27.95
N LYS A 287 9.58 17.15 -26.74
CA LYS A 287 8.83 18.39 -26.53
C LYS A 287 9.68 19.60 -26.21
N PHE A 288 10.89 19.40 -25.67
CA PHE A 288 11.67 20.49 -25.13
C PHE A 288 12.85 20.88 -26.02
N TYR A 289 13.08 22.18 -26.11
CA TYR A 289 14.15 22.78 -26.92
C TYR A 289 15.50 22.66 -26.20
N THR A 290 16.52 22.19 -26.92
CA THR A 290 17.91 22.24 -26.47
C THR A 290 18.53 23.54 -27.01
N PRO A 291 18.78 24.55 -26.14
CA PRO A 291 19.33 25.81 -26.59
C PRO A 291 20.77 25.65 -27.07
N THR A 292 21.13 26.38 -28.12
CA THR A 292 22.49 26.40 -28.67
C THR A 292 23.45 27.12 -27.72
N LYS A 293 24.75 26.82 -27.79
CA LYS A 293 25.77 27.42 -26.90
C LYS A 293 25.81 28.95 -26.99
N GLU A 294 25.45 29.51 -28.14
CA GLU A 294 25.37 30.96 -28.38
C GLU A 294 24.14 31.61 -27.73
N GLU A 295 23.02 30.88 -27.63
CA GLU A 295 21.81 31.34 -26.94
C GLU A 295 21.98 31.30 -25.40
N LEU A 296 22.68 30.28 -24.89
CA LEU A 296 23.01 30.13 -23.47
C LEU A 296 23.93 31.26 -22.96
N GLN A 297 24.93 31.66 -23.75
CA GLN A 297 25.86 32.74 -23.40
C GLN A 297 25.19 34.13 -23.32
N LYS A 298 24.07 34.34 -24.03
CA LYS A 298 23.33 35.61 -23.99
C LYS A 298 22.41 35.75 -22.77
N MET A 299 21.96 34.64 -22.17
CA MET A 299 20.91 34.66 -21.15
C MET A 299 21.45 34.65 -19.71
N LYS A 300 22.69 34.18 -19.44
CA LYS A 300 23.31 34.09 -18.09
C LYS A 300 22.35 33.59 -17.00
N GLU A 301 21.54 32.58 -17.29
CA GLU A 301 20.59 32.03 -16.32
C GLU A 301 21.24 30.94 -15.47
N ILE A 302 20.87 30.88 -14.18
CA ILE A 302 21.29 29.88 -13.19
C ILE A 302 20.18 28.83 -13.07
N CYS A 303 20.52 27.55 -13.00
CA CYS A 303 19.52 26.52 -12.74
C CYS A 303 18.94 26.67 -11.33
N THR A 304 17.63 26.87 -11.18
CA THR A 304 17.04 27.08 -9.84
C THR A 304 16.99 25.82 -8.96
N ILE A 305 17.36 24.65 -9.50
CA ILE A 305 17.41 23.38 -8.77
C ILE A 305 18.77 23.21 -8.08
N CYS A 306 19.88 23.21 -8.84
CA CYS A 306 21.23 23.06 -8.29
C CYS A 306 21.93 24.38 -7.94
N ARG A 307 21.42 25.52 -8.44
CA ARG A 307 22.00 26.87 -8.30
C ARG A 307 23.36 27.05 -8.99
N GLU A 308 23.65 26.22 -10.00
CA GLU A 308 24.83 26.31 -10.85
C GLU A 308 24.48 26.91 -12.22
N ASP A 309 25.49 27.44 -12.91
CA ASP A 309 25.33 28.07 -14.23
C ASP A 309 24.85 27.06 -15.29
N LEU A 310 23.95 27.51 -16.17
CA LEU A 310 23.45 26.72 -17.30
C LEU A 310 24.49 26.72 -18.44
N VAL A 311 25.41 25.74 -18.44
CA VAL A 311 26.52 25.66 -19.42
C VAL A 311 26.27 24.62 -20.52
N ASP A 312 26.23 23.33 -20.16
CA ASP A 312 25.99 22.20 -21.06
C ASP A 312 24.78 21.37 -20.56
N ASN A 313 24.15 20.58 -21.43
CA ASN A 313 22.96 19.76 -21.11
C ASN A 313 21.81 20.57 -20.47
N THR A 314 21.48 21.73 -21.03
CA THR A 314 20.33 22.54 -20.60
C THR A 314 19.09 22.21 -21.42
N ILE A 315 17.92 22.32 -20.80
CA ILE A 315 16.64 22.08 -21.44
C ILE A 315 15.62 23.15 -21.08
N ARG A 316 14.82 23.57 -22.07
CA ARG A 316 13.74 24.54 -21.91
C ARG A 316 12.38 23.84 -21.90
N LEU A 317 11.64 23.96 -20.80
CA LEU A 317 10.27 23.44 -20.69
C LEU A 317 9.29 24.25 -21.55
N ASP A 318 8.13 23.66 -21.89
CA ASP A 318 7.03 24.32 -22.62
C ASP A 318 6.54 25.61 -21.95
N CYS A 319 6.68 25.70 -20.62
CA CYS A 319 6.35 26.89 -19.84
C CYS A 319 7.41 28.01 -19.93
N GLY A 320 8.53 27.77 -20.62
CA GLY A 320 9.60 28.74 -20.88
C GLY A 320 10.79 28.69 -19.93
N HIS A 321 10.78 27.87 -18.87
CA HIS A 321 11.84 27.83 -17.86
C HIS A 321 12.97 26.84 -18.22
N TYR A 322 14.20 27.18 -17.85
CA TYR A 322 15.42 26.43 -18.16
C TYR A 322 15.99 25.70 -16.95
N PHE A 323 16.49 24.49 -17.17
CA PHE A 323 17.13 23.66 -16.14
C PHE A 323 18.22 22.78 -16.77
N HIS A 324 19.18 22.28 -15.97
CA HIS A 324 19.99 21.15 -16.41
C HIS A 324 19.10 19.91 -16.58
N VAL A 325 19.38 19.12 -17.60
CA VAL A 325 18.65 17.89 -17.91
C VAL A 325 18.62 16.95 -16.70
N ASP A 326 19.74 16.80 -16.00
CA ASP A 326 19.83 15.93 -14.82
C ASP A 326 18.98 16.45 -13.65
N CYS A 327 19.04 17.76 -13.39
CA CYS A 327 18.27 18.41 -12.33
C CYS A 327 16.76 18.27 -12.53
N ILE A 328 16.25 18.53 -13.74
CA ILE A 328 14.82 18.44 -14.02
C ILE A 328 14.35 16.98 -14.06
N GLN A 329 15.21 16.04 -14.46
CA GLN A 329 14.91 14.60 -14.44
C GLN A 329 14.71 14.08 -13.02
N GLU A 330 15.50 14.53 -12.04
CA GLU A 330 15.30 14.20 -10.63
C GLU A 330 14.02 14.81 -10.08
N TRP A 331 13.77 16.09 -10.39
CA TRP A 331 12.58 16.79 -9.91
C TRP A 331 11.27 16.13 -10.38
N ILE A 332 11.19 15.75 -11.66
CA ILE A 332 9.99 15.15 -12.26
C ILE A 332 9.61 13.80 -11.61
N GLN A 333 10.59 13.08 -11.05
CA GLN A 333 10.32 11.83 -10.34
C GLN A 333 9.53 12.05 -9.06
N GLN A 334 9.74 13.19 -8.42
CA GLN A 334 9.03 13.56 -7.21
C GLN A 334 7.73 14.29 -7.53
N LYS A 335 7.78 15.22 -8.50
CA LYS A 335 6.67 16.12 -8.82
C LYS A 335 6.64 16.43 -10.32
N GLN A 336 5.54 16.10 -10.99
CA GLN A 336 5.33 16.39 -12.43
C GLN A 336 4.88 17.83 -12.70
N ILE A 337 5.48 18.80 -12.02
CA ILE A 337 5.19 20.23 -12.15
C ILE A 337 6.50 20.99 -12.36
N CYS A 338 6.46 22.11 -13.08
CA CYS A 338 7.62 22.98 -13.20
C CYS A 338 8.05 23.51 -11.81
N PRO A 339 9.34 23.43 -11.43
CA PRO A 339 9.84 23.98 -10.15
C PRO A 339 9.55 25.47 -9.97
N THR A 340 9.62 26.24 -11.06
CA THR A 340 9.49 27.70 -11.04
C THR A 340 8.04 28.15 -11.06
N CYS A 341 7.23 27.67 -12.02
CA CYS A 341 5.86 28.15 -12.20
C CYS A 341 4.76 27.17 -11.80
N ARG A 342 5.12 25.98 -11.31
CA ARG A 342 4.19 24.91 -10.86
C ARG A 342 3.21 24.40 -11.92
N LYS A 343 3.34 24.82 -13.19
CA LYS A 343 2.52 24.29 -14.30
C LYS A 343 2.79 22.78 -14.48
N PRO A 344 1.75 21.95 -14.67
CA PRO A 344 1.90 20.52 -14.87
C PRO A 344 2.62 20.22 -16.19
N LEU A 345 3.58 19.31 -16.14
CA LEU A 345 4.42 18.96 -17.28
C LEU A 345 3.78 17.92 -18.20
N ASN A 346 2.75 17.21 -17.71
CA ASN A 346 2.05 16.18 -18.46
C ASN A 346 0.54 16.48 -18.45
N GLN A 347 0.09 17.35 -19.35
CA GLN A 347 -1.33 17.55 -19.61
C GLN A 347 -1.84 16.36 -20.44
N LYS A 348 -2.13 15.23 -19.80
CA LYS A 348 -3.10 14.29 -20.38
C LYS A 348 -4.46 14.97 -20.25
N LYS A 349 -5.13 15.27 -21.36
CA LYS A 349 -6.55 15.64 -21.38
C LYS A 349 -7.35 14.47 -20.79
N ASN A 350 -7.52 14.46 -19.48
CA ASN A 350 -8.55 13.65 -18.81
C ASN A 350 -9.47 14.65 -18.11
N GLU A 351 -10.50 15.03 -18.84
CA GLU A 351 -11.63 15.79 -18.34
C GLU A 351 -12.34 15.02 -17.22
N ASN A 352 -12.90 15.79 -16.30
CA ASN A 352 -13.65 15.45 -15.09
C ASN A 352 -14.70 14.31 -15.21
N GLN A 353 -14.30 13.05 -15.35
CA GLN A 353 -15.21 11.89 -15.23
C GLN A 353 -14.77 10.81 -14.22
N ASN A 354 -13.51 10.81 -13.73
CA ASN A 354 -13.01 9.68 -12.94
C ASN A 354 -13.28 9.71 -11.43
N GLN A 355 -13.76 10.81 -10.84
CA GLN A 355 -13.96 10.86 -9.37
C GLN A 355 -15.25 10.19 -8.89
N ASN A 356 -16.24 9.98 -9.77
CA ASN A 356 -17.50 9.30 -9.40
C ASN A 356 -17.51 7.81 -9.76
N GLN A 357 -16.64 7.33 -10.66
CA GLN A 357 -16.51 5.91 -11.01
C GLN A 357 -15.62 5.14 -10.02
N GLU A 358 -14.58 5.75 -9.44
CA GLU A 358 -13.70 5.07 -8.46
C GLU A 358 -14.43 4.65 -7.17
N ASN A 359 -15.45 5.40 -6.73
CA ASN A 359 -16.19 5.06 -5.51
C ASN A 359 -17.22 3.93 -5.70
N GLN A 360 -17.76 3.75 -6.92
CA GLN A 360 -18.65 2.62 -7.25
C GLN A 360 -17.87 1.37 -7.62
N GLU A 361 -16.71 1.50 -8.28
CA GLU A 361 -15.82 0.38 -8.55
C GLU A 361 -15.19 -0.20 -7.28
N ASN A 362 -14.82 0.63 -6.29
CA ASN A 362 -14.25 0.14 -5.04
C ASN A 362 -15.24 -0.68 -4.17
N GLN A 363 -16.55 -0.43 -4.27
CA GLN A 363 -17.56 -1.23 -3.57
C GLN A 363 -17.86 -2.56 -4.30
N ASN A 364 -17.95 -2.53 -5.63
CA ASN A 364 -18.14 -3.73 -6.45
C ASN A 364 -16.89 -4.62 -6.48
N GLN A 365 -15.68 -4.05 -6.42
CA GLN A 365 -14.43 -4.79 -6.32
C GLN A 365 -14.27 -5.49 -4.97
N ASN A 366 -14.70 -4.89 -3.85
CA ASN A 366 -14.64 -5.55 -2.54
C ASN A 366 -15.63 -6.72 -2.43
N GLN A 367 -16.80 -6.64 -3.07
CA GLN A 367 -17.75 -7.76 -3.12
C GLN A 367 -17.28 -8.88 -4.07
N ASN A 368 -16.78 -8.54 -5.27
CA ASN A 368 -16.24 -9.52 -6.21
C ASN A 368 -14.91 -10.14 -5.74
N GLN A 369 -14.07 -9.41 -5.00
CA GLN A 369 -12.85 -9.97 -4.40
C GLN A 369 -13.18 -10.99 -3.30
N ASN A 370 -14.20 -10.77 -2.48
CA ASN A 370 -14.61 -11.75 -1.46
C ASN A 370 -15.24 -13.01 -2.09
N GLN A 371 -15.99 -12.87 -3.18
CA GLN A 371 -16.50 -14.02 -3.94
C GLN A 371 -15.40 -14.80 -4.67
N ASN A 372 -14.45 -14.09 -5.31
CA ASN A 372 -13.30 -14.69 -5.97
C ASN A 372 -12.32 -15.33 -4.98
N LEU A 373 -12.13 -14.78 -3.77
CA LEU A 373 -11.32 -15.41 -2.72
C LEU A 373 -11.94 -16.72 -2.24
N ASN A 374 -13.26 -16.79 -2.09
CA ASN A 374 -13.95 -18.01 -1.70
C ASN A 374 -13.87 -19.07 -2.83
N GLN A 375 -13.99 -18.66 -4.09
CA GLN A 375 -13.82 -19.56 -5.24
C GLN A 375 -12.35 -20.05 -5.38
N LEU A 376 -11.37 -19.17 -5.16
CA LEU A 376 -9.95 -19.53 -5.15
C LEU A 376 -9.59 -20.44 -3.97
N PHE A 377 -10.22 -20.26 -2.80
CA PHE A 377 -10.04 -21.15 -1.66
C PHE A 377 -10.61 -22.56 -1.95
N GLN A 378 -11.77 -22.64 -2.59
CA GLN A 378 -12.36 -23.91 -3.02
C GLN A 378 -11.53 -24.58 -4.14
N LEU A 379 -11.03 -23.80 -5.11
CA LEU A 379 -10.11 -24.27 -6.13
C LEU A 379 -8.77 -24.73 -5.54
N ALA A 380 -8.22 -24.04 -4.54
CA ALA A 380 -6.99 -24.44 -3.87
C ALA A 380 -7.16 -25.74 -3.08
N ILE A 381 -8.32 -25.96 -2.44
CA ILE A 381 -8.66 -27.23 -1.78
C ILE A 381 -8.79 -28.34 -2.84
N TYR A 382 -9.44 -28.06 -3.96
CA TYR A 382 -9.61 -29.03 -5.05
C TYR A 382 -8.29 -29.39 -5.73
N ILE A 383 -7.45 -28.39 -6.04
CA ILE A 383 -6.11 -28.58 -6.63
C ILE A 383 -5.20 -29.33 -5.63
N GLY A 384 -5.26 -28.99 -4.34
CA GLY A 384 -4.55 -29.73 -3.29
C GLY A 384 -4.97 -31.20 -3.22
N SER A 385 -6.26 -31.49 -3.39
CA SER A 385 -6.79 -32.85 -3.50
C SER A 385 -6.32 -33.57 -4.77
N LEU A 386 -6.28 -32.87 -5.91
CA LEU A 386 -5.86 -33.42 -7.20
C LEU A 386 -4.36 -33.73 -7.22
N ILE A 387 -3.51 -32.84 -6.70
CA ILE A 387 -2.07 -33.03 -6.55
C ILE A 387 -1.79 -34.21 -5.63
N LYS A 388 -2.56 -34.35 -4.54
CA LYS A 388 -2.45 -35.50 -3.62
C LYS A 388 -2.78 -36.82 -4.31
N LYS A 389 -3.81 -36.85 -5.17
CA LYS A 389 -4.18 -38.03 -5.97
C LYS A 389 -3.13 -38.37 -7.04
N LEU A 390 -2.62 -37.37 -7.75
CA LEU A 390 -1.55 -37.55 -8.74
C LEU A 390 -0.26 -38.06 -8.10
N PHE A 391 0.08 -37.57 -6.90
CA PHE A 391 1.25 -38.03 -6.15
C PHE A 391 1.12 -39.47 -5.66
N VAL A 392 -0.05 -39.86 -5.14
CA VAL A 392 -0.34 -41.26 -4.77
C VAL A 392 -0.32 -42.18 -5.99
N PHE A 393 -0.86 -41.73 -7.12
CA PHE A 393 -0.81 -42.45 -8.39
C PHE A 393 0.63 -42.65 -8.89
N LEU A 394 1.48 -41.62 -8.82
CA LEU A 394 2.89 -41.71 -9.19
C LEU A 394 3.71 -42.59 -8.24
N ILE A 395 3.40 -42.59 -6.94
CA ILE A 395 4.05 -43.48 -5.96
C ILE A 395 3.67 -44.95 -6.21
N ASN A 396 2.41 -45.24 -6.53
CA ASN A 396 1.95 -46.60 -6.86
C ASN A 396 2.59 -47.15 -8.16
N ILE A 397 3.05 -46.28 -9.05
CA ILE A 397 3.82 -46.67 -10.25
C ILE A 397 5.28 -47.02 -9.89
N ILE A 398 5.85 -46.36 -8.88
CA ILE A 398 7.27 -46.49 -8.51
C ILE A 398 7.50 -47.66 -7.52
N ILE A 399 6.50 -48.03 -6.72
CA ILE A 399 6.60 -49.14 -5.75
C ILE A 399 5.30 -49.97 -5.80
N PRO A 400 5.24 -51.05 -6.59
CA PRO A 400 4.08 -51.93 -6.58
C PRO A 400 4.14 -52.85 -5.36
N ASN A 401 3.00 -52.94 -4.66
CA ASN A 401 2.68 -53.88 -3.57
C ASN A 401 3.33 -53.59 -2.21
N GLN A 402 2.59 -52.88 -1.36
CA GLN A 402 1.94 -53.43 -0.17
C GLN A 402 1.19 -52.28 0.54
N VAL A 403 -0.07 -52.53 0.91
CA VAL A 403 -1.04 -51.63 1.60
C VAL A 403 -2.00 -50.87 0.68
N ASP A 404 -3.23 -51.38 0.59
CA ASP A 404 -4.36 -50.76 -0.10
C ASP A 404 -4.99 -49.67 0.80
N PHE A 405 -4.51 -48.44 0.65
CA PHE A 405 -4.95 -47.29 1.47
C PHE A 405 -6.41 -46.86 1.20
N ASN A 406 -7.06 -47.37 0.15
CA ASN A 406 -8.41 -46.94 -0.23
C ASN A 406 -9.48 -47.26 0.85
N VAL A 407 -9.31 -48.36 1.59
CA VAL A 407 -10.31 -48.87 2.55
C VAL A 407 -10.38 -48.03 3.84
N VAL A 408 -9.27 -47.42 4.28
CA VAL A 408 -9.26 -46.59 5.50
C VAL A 408 -9.80 -45.17 5.24
N PHE A 409 -9.77 -44.70 3.98
CA PHE A 409 -10.23 -43.35 3.63
C PHE A 409 -11.75 -43.29 3.35
N GLU A 410 -12.39 -44.35 2.87
CA GLU A 410 -13.85 -44.39 2.66
C GLU A 410 -14.65 -44.22 3.96
N ALA A 411 -14.18 -44.81 5.06
CA ALA A 411 -14.82 -44.67 6.38
C ALA A 411 -14.76 -43.23 6.94
N ARG A 412 -13.79 -42.40 6.50
CA ARG A 412 -13.64 -41.01 6.96
C ARG A 412 -14.45 -40.01 6.13
N ASN A 413 -14.67 -40.31 4.85
CA ASN A 413 -15.47 -39.46 3.96
C ASN A 413 -16.97 -39.49 4.30
N GLN A 414 -17.50 -40.62 4.76
CA GLN A 414 -18.91 -40.72 5.16
C GLN A 414 -19.24 -39.84 6.38
N ASN A 415 -18.33 -39.75 7.36
CA ASN A 415 -18.49 -38.87 8.53
C ASN A 415 -18.31 -37.38 8.21
N GLN A 416 -17.59 -37.02 7.14
CA GLN A 416 -17.49 -35.63 6.69
C GLN A 416 -18.70 -35.18 5.88
N ASN A 417 -19.29 -36.07 5.06
CA ASN A 417 -20.50 -35.74 4.29
C ASN A 417 -21.74 -35.50 5.18
N GLN A 418 -21.88 -36.21 6.30
CA GLN A 418 -22.98 -35.96 7.25
C GLN A 418 -22.84 -34.59 7.95
N ASN A 419 -21.63 -34.19 8.34
CA ASN A 419 -21.37 -32.87 8.93
C ASN A 419 -21.47 -31.73 7.91
N GLN A 420 -21.17 -31.98 6.63
CA GLN A 420 -21.37 -31.02 5.55
C GLN A 420 -22.85 -30.78 5.22
N ASN A 421 -23.68 -31.83 5.22
CA ASN A 421 -25.12 -31.68 4.98
C ASN A 421 -25.82 -30.90 6.11
N GLN A 422 -25.42 -31.09 7.37
CA GLN A 422 -25.94 -30.28 8.48
C GLN A 422 -25.54 -28.80 8.38
N ASN A 423 -24.29 -28.51 8.01
CA ASN A 423 -23.83 -27.14 7.83
C ASN A 423 -24.40 -26.46 6.57
N GLN A 424 -24.69 -27.21 5.51
CA GLN A 424 -25.38 -26.67 4.32
C GLN A 424 -26.83 -26.30 4.63
N ASN A 425 -27.55 -27.11 5.43
CA ASN A 425 -28.91 -26.78 5.85
C ASN A 425 -28.97 -25.56 6.79
N LEU A 426 -27.98 -25.39 7.68
CA LEU A 426 -27.83 -24.19 8.51
C LEU A 426 -27.54 -22.94 7.69
N ASN A 427 -26.65 -23.03 6.69
CA ASN A 427 -26.31 -21.91 5.82
C ASN A 427 -27.45 -21.56 4.84
N GLN A 428 -28.22 -22.54 4.36
CA GLN A 428 -29.42 -22.28 3.56
C GLN A 428 -30.49 -21.54 4.38
N ASN A 429 -30.73 -21.93 5.63
CA ASN A 429 -31.65 -21.22 6.51
C ASN A 429 -31.19 -19.80 6.85
N GLN A 430 -29.87 -19.58 7.03
CA GLN A 430 -29.32 -18.24 7.23
C GLN A 430 -29.42 -17.36 5.97
N ASN A 431 -29.19 -17.93 4.78
CA ASN A 431 -29.35 -17.21 3.51
C ASN A 431 -30.82 -16.89 3.19
N LEU A 432 -31.76 -17.76 3.54
CA LEU A 432 -33.21 -17.51 3.44
C LEU A 432 -33.62 -16.34 4.35
N ASN A 433 -33.15 -16.31 5.60
CA ASN A 433 -33.41 -15.21 6.54
C ASN A 433 -32.74 -13.90 6.09
N GLN A 434 -31.52 -13.96 5.55
CA GLN A 434 -30.85 -12.78 5.00
C GLN A 434 -31.54 -12.25 3.75
N ASN A 435 -31.97 -13.10 2.82
CA ASN A 435 -32.71 -12.70 1.62
C ASN A 435 -34.09 -12.12 1.96
N GLN A 436 -34.77 -12.66 2.98
CA GLN A 436 -36.01 -12.07 3.50
C GLN A 436 -35.75 -10.68 4.11
N SER A 437 -34.67 -10.50 4.87
CA SER A 437 -34.29 -9.20 5.45
C SER A 437 -33.87 -8.17 4.39
N LEU A 438 -33.20 -8.61 3.32
CA LEU A 438 -32.82 -7.77 2.17
C LEU A 438 -34.05 -7.33 1.37
N ASN A 439 -35.01 -8.23 1.14
CA ASN A 439 -36.27 -7.89 0.49
C ASN A 439 -37.09 -6.90 1.34
N LEU A 440 -37.08 -7.07 2.68
CA LEU A 440 -37.75 -6.14 3.60
C LEU A 440 -37.09 -4.76 3.57
N ASN A 441 -35.75 -4.70 3.58
CA ASN A 441 -34.98 -3.45 3.51
C ASN A 441 -35.10 -2.76 2.15
N GLN A 442 -35.21 -3.52 1.06
CA GLN A 442 -35.48 -2.96 -0.27
C GLN A 442 -36.90 -2.37 -0.33
N ARG A 443 -37.91 -3.05 0.22
CA ARG A 443 -39.28 -2.52 0.32
C ARG A 443 -39.36 -1.29 1.21
N LEU A 444 -38.64 -1.27 2.34
CA LEU A 444 -38.54 -0.09 3.21
C LEU A 444 -37.87 1.08 2.51
N ASN A 445 -36.78 0.84 1.76
CA ASN A 445 -36.13 1.88 0.96
C ASN A 445 -37.02 2.40 -0.17
N LEU A 446 -37.82 1.54 -0.80
CA LEU A 446 -38.75 1.93 -1.87
C LEU A 446 -39.90 2.77 -1.31
N ASN A 447 -40.45 2.38 -0.15
CA ASN A 447 -41.44 3.17 0.58
C ASN A 447 -40.87 4.50 1.09
N GLN A 448 -39.60 4.54 1.53
CA GLN A 448 -38.94 5.78 1.90
C GLN A 448 -38.69 6.70 0.70
N ARG A 449 -38.35 6.16 -0.47
CA ARG A 449 -38.21 6.92 -1.72
C ARG A 449 -39.56 7.44 -2.21
N LEU A 450 -40.61 6.64 -2.17
CA LEU A 450 -41.98 7.06 -2.48
C LEU A 450 -42.45 8.16 -1.53
N ASN A 451 -42.22 8.02 -0.22
CA ASN A 451 -42.54 9.08 0.75
C ASN A 451 -41.70 10.35 0.55
N ARG A 452 -40.42 10.24 0.15
CA ARG A 452 -39.61 11.41 -0.24
C ARG A 452 -40.16 12.07 -1.49
N ASN A 453 -40.56 11.31 -2.51
CA ASN A 453 -41.12 11.86 -3.75
C ASN A 453 -42.51 12.49 -3.52
N LEU A 454 -43.34 11.90 -2.66
CA LEU A 454 -44.62 12.48 -2.24
C LEU A 454 -44.42 13.76 -1.41
N ASN A 455 -43.41 13.81 -0.54
CA ASN A 455 -43.05 15.01 0.21
C ASN A 455 -42.42 16.08 -0.69
N LEU A 456 -41.64 15.70 -1.71
CA LEU A 456 -41.09 16.62 -2.71
C LEU A 456 -42.21 17.21 -3.58
N ASN A 457 -43.20 16.42 -4.00
CA ASN A 457 -44.37 16.94 -4.73
C ASN A 457 -45.28 17.82 -3.86
N ARG A 458 -45.44 17.51 -2.56
CA ARG A 458 -46.14 18.40 -1.61
C ARG A 458 -45.39 19.71 -1.37
N ASN A 459 -44.06 19.66 -1.24
CA ASN A 459 -43.23 20.84 -1.02
C ASN A 459 -43.11 21.71 -2.29
N GLN A 460 -43.09 21.11 -3.48
CA GLN A 460 -43.14 21.87 -4.75
C GLN A 460 -44.49 22.59 -4.93
N ASN A 461 -45.61 21.93 -4.59
CA ASN A 461 -46.94 22.58 -4.64
C ASN A 461 -47.15 23.64 -3.53
N GLN A 462 -46.47 23.52 -2.37
CA GLN A 462 -46.49 24.57 -1.33
C GLN A 462 -45.60 25.77 -1.67
N ASN A 463 -44.44 25.55 -2.33
CA ASN A 463 -43.53 26.63 -2.74
C ASN A 463 -44.08 27.48 -3.90
N LEU A 464 -44.88 26.92 -4.81
CA LEU A 464 -45.54 27.69 -5.88
C LEU A 464 -46.60 28.66 -5.32
N ASN A 465 -47.36 28.25 -4.30
CA ASN A 465 -48.36 29.11 -3.66
C ASN A 465 -47.77 30.14 -2.68
N GLN A 466 -46.63 29.84 -2.04
CA GLN A 466 -45.94 30.79 -1.15
C GLN A 466 -45.20 31.90 -1.91
N ASN A 467 -44.61 31.61 -3.07
CA ASN A 467 -43.89 32.63 -3.86
C ASN A 467 -44.85 33.68 -4.47
N GLN A 468 -46.06 33.30 -4.85
CA GLN A 468 -47.09 34.26 -5.31
C GLN A 468 -47.63 35.15 -4.16
N TYR A 469 -47.72 34.60 -2.94
CA TYR A 469 -48.21 35.34 -1.77
C TYR A 469 -47.17 36.33 -1.21
N LEU A 470 -45.86 36.00 -1.33
CA LEU A 470 -44.74 36.88 -0.94
C LEU A 470 -44.50 38.02 -1.94
N LEU A 471 -44.59 37.75 -3.25
CA LEU A 471 -44.50 38.78 -4.30
C LEU A 471 -45.60 39.85 -4.17
N ASN A 472 -46.81 39.47 -3.78
CA ASN A 472 -47.92 40.39 -3.56
C ASN A 472 -47.82 41.23 -2.28
N ARG A 473 -47.05 40.81 -1.27
CA ARG A 473 -46.81 41.62 -0.06
C ARG A 473 -45.61 42.56 -0.19
N LEU A 474 -44.63 42.25 -1.05
CA LEU A 474 -43.45 43.08 -1.26
C LEU A 474 -43.71 44.30 -2.16
N SER A 475 -44.69 44.21 -3.07
CA SER A 475 -45.13 45.33 -3.92
C SER A 475 -46.00 46.38 -3.20
N GLN A 476 -46.43 46.10 -1.97
CA GLN A 476 -47.31 46.98 -1.18
C GLN A 476 -46.57 47.84 -0.13
N ASN A 477 -45.24 47.82 -0.12
CA ASN A 477 -44.47 48.57 0.86
C ASN A 477 -44.42 50.07 0.44
N PRO A 478 -45.07 50.99 1.18
CA PRO A 478 -45.27 52.38 0.72
C PRO A 478 -43.97 53.17 0.56
N ASN A 479 -42.89 52.72 1.20
CA ASN A 479 -41.57 53.35 1.15
C ASN A 479 -40.63 52.74 0.09
N PHE A 480 -41.10 51.79 -0.72
CA PHE A 480 -40.23 51.12 -1.70
C PHE A 480 -39.80 52.06 -2.84
N ASN A 481 -40.73 52.88 -3.33
CA ASN A 481 -40.45 53.86 -4.38
C ASN A 481 -39.54 54.99 -3.89
N SER A 482 -39.61 55.38 -2.61
CA SER A 482 -38.70 56.39 -2.04
C SER A 482 -37.28 55.86 -1.87
N MET A 483 -37.11 54.57 -1.57
CA MET A 483 -35.80 53.92 -1.54
C MET A 483 -35.16 53.85 -2.93
N ILE A 484 -35.93 53.60 -3.98
CA ILE A 484 -35.45 53.62 -5.37
C ILE A 484 -35.01 55.03 -5.76
N GLN A 485 -35.82 56.05 -5.46
CA GLN A 485 -35.47 57.45 -5.73
C GLN A 485 -34.16 57.87 -5.04
N GLN A 486 -33.95 57.48 -3.78
CA GLN A 486 -32.71 57.78 -3.04
C GLN A 486 -31.45 57.22 -3.73
N ILE A 487 -31.52 55.99 -4.27
CA ILE A 487 -30.35 55.39 -4.94
C ILE A 487 -30.13 56.03 -6.31
N GLN A 488 -31.21 56.41 -7.00
CA GLN A 488 -31.15 56.96 -8.34
C GLN A 488 -30.68 58.43 -8.37
N GLU A 489 -30.92 59.20 -7.31
CA GLU A 489 -30.33 60.53 -7.11
C GLU A 489 -28.79 60.47 -6.98
N ILE A 490 -28.26 59.42 -6.36
CA ILE A 490 -26.81 59.24 -6.16
C ILE A 490 -26.15 58.64 -7.42
N PHE A 491 -26.84 57.74 -8.12
CA PHE A 491 -26.32 57.05 -9.32
C PHE A 491 -27.28 57.17 -10.52
N PRO A 492 -27.35 58.34 -11.19
CA PRO A 492 -28.29 58.59 -12.28
C PRO A 492 -28.01 57.78 -13.56
N GLN A 493 -26.83 57.15 -13.66
CA GLN A 493 -26.38 56.36 -14.81
C GLN A 493 -26.95 54.92 -14.81
N ILE A 494 -27.55 54.46 -13.70
CA ILE A 494 -28.05 53.10 -13.54
C ILE A 494 -29.57 53.07 -13.73
N SER A 495 -30.06 52.12 -14.52
CA SER A 495 -31.49 52.04 -14.83
C SER A 495 -32.31 51.65 -13.60
N GLU A 496 -33.47 52.31 -13.45
CA GLU A 496 -34.40 52.10 -12.33
C GLU A 496 -34.80 50.63 -12.17
N ASN A 497 -34.91 49.89 -13.28
CA ASN A 497 -35.27 48.48 -13.27
C ASN A 497 -34.22 47.60 -12.58
N ILE A 498 -32.93 47.89 -12.80
CA ILE A 498 -31.84 47.13 -12.16
C ILE A 498 -31.79 47.44 -10.66
N ILE A 499 -31.96 48.72 -10.29
CA ILE A 499 -32.04 49.15 -8.90
C ILE A 499 -33.23 48.48 -8.20
N ARG A 500 -34.40 48.47 -8.85
CA ARG A 500 -35.65 47.87 -8.35
C ARG A 500 -35.51 46.36 -8.14
N GLU A 501 -34.93 45.64 -9.10
CA GLU A 501 -34.73 44.19 -8.99
C GLU A 501 -33.76 43.81 -7.87
N ASP A 502 -32.70 44.59 -7.66
CA ASP A 502 -31.77 44.31 -6.55
C ASP A 502 -32.36 44.73 -5.20
N LEU A 503 -33.09 45.86 -5.11
CA LEU A 503 -33.83 46.26 -3.91
C LEU A 503 -34.93 45.28 -3.51
N LEU A 504 -35.58 44.61 -4.47
CA LEU A 504 -36.53 43.53 -4.19
C LEU A 504 -35.85 42.32 -3.53
N ARG A 505 -34.54 42.12 -3.76
CA ARG A 505 -33.75 41.04 -3.18
C ARG A 505 -33.10 41.42 -1.85
N THR A 506 -32.59 42.64 -1.74
CA THR A 506 -31.83 43.12 -0.56
C THR A 506 -32.72 43.79 0.48
N LEU A 507 -33.82 44.42 0.07
CA LEU A 507 -34.74 45.24 0.87
C LEU A 507 -34.04 46.32 1.72
N ASN A 508 -32.82 46.71 1.33
CA ASN A 508 -32.01 47.69 2.05
C ASN A 508 -31.23 48.58 1.06
N PRO A 509 -31.53 49.88 1.00
CA PRO A 509 -30.94 50.77 0.01
C PRO A 509 -29.43 50.94 0.19
N ASN A 510 -28.91 50.94 1.42
CA ASN A 510 -27.47 51.07 1.68
C ASN A 510 -26.68 49.87 1.17
N LEU A 511 -27.28 48.67 1.26
CA LEU A 511 -26.64 47.45 0.79
C LEU A 511 -26.59 47.41 -0.75
N THR A 512 -27.65 47.90 -1.41
CA THR A 512 -27.68 48.03 -2.87
C THR A 512 -26.72 49.12 -3.36
N ILE A 513 -26.59 50.25 -2.65
CA ILE A 513 -25.56 51.27 -2.93
C ILE A 513 -24.14 50.69 -2.83
N GLN A 514 -23.87 49.92 -1.78
CA GLN A 514 -22.55 49.29 -1.60
C GLN A 514 -22.23 48.32 -2.74
N ARG A 515 -23.23 47.54 -3.19
CA ARG A 515 -23.07 46.60 -4.30
C ARG A 515 -22.90 47.28 -5.66
N ILE A 516 -23.44 48.48 -5.83
CA ILE A 516 -23.17 49.36 -6.98
C ILE A 516 -21.72 49.85 -6.95
N LEU A 517 -21.24 50.35 -5.80
CA LEU A 517 -19.87 50.85 -5.62
C LEU A 517 -18.81 49.76 -5.83
N ASP A 518 -19.10 48.54 -5.38
CA ASP A 518 -18.21 47.38 -5.52
C ASP A 518 -18.20 46.77 -6.94
N GLY A 519 -18.93 47.38 -7.90
CA GLY A 519 -18.99 46.93 -9.30
C GLY A 519 -19.71 45.58 -9.51
N SER A 520 -20.43 45.10 -8.50
CA SER A 520 -21.10 43.79 -8.52
C SER A 520 -22.45 43.79 -9.25
N LEU A 521 -22.98 44.97 -9.57
CA LEU A 521 -24.12 45.19 -10.45
C LEU A 521 -23.60 45.62 -11.83
N LEU A 522 -23.50 44.65 -12.75
CA LEU A 522 -23.02 44.88 -14.12
C LEU A 522 -24.03 45.75 -14.90
N ILE A 523 -23.59 46.92 -15.34
CA ILE A 523 -24.28 47.71 -16.37
C ILE A 523 -24.20 46.89 -17.66
N GLN A 524 -25.31 46.30 -18.10
CA GLN A 524 -25.38 45.69 -19.43
C GLN A 524 -25.41 46.80 -20.48
N GLU A 525 -24.27 47.11 -21.10
CA GLU A 525 -24.27 47.77 -22.40
C GLU A 525 -24.93 46.84 -23.44
N ASN A 526 -25.88 47.39 -24.17
CA ASN A 526 -26.75 46.73 -25.14
C ASN A 526 -25.99 45.88 -26.17
N ASN A 527 -26.22 44.56 -26.18
CA ASN A 527 -25.91 43.70 -27.32
C ASN A 527 -27.19 43.27 -28.02
N GLN A 528 -27.60 44.04 -29.03
CA GLN A 528 -28.36 43.51 -30.16
C GLN A 528 -27.41 42.62 -30.98
N ASN A 529 -27.46 41.30 -30.82
CA ASN A 529 -27.06 40.29 -31.83
C ASN A 529 -27.18 38.85 -31.28
N ASN A 530 -28.38 38.42 -30.90
CA ASN A 530 -28.65 37.02 -30.54
C ASN A 530 -29.99 36.51 -31.10
N ASN A 531 -30.24 36.78 -32.39
CA ASN A 531 -31.41 36.26 -33.13
C ASN A 531 -31.05 35.42 -34.37
N GLN A 532 -29.89 34.75 -34.40
CA GLN A 532 -29.53 33.88 -35.53
C GLN A 532 -29.18 32.42 -35.20
N ASN A 533 -29.12 32.00 -33.93
CA ASN A 533 -28.72 30.61 -33.60
C ASN A 533 -29.83 29.69 -33.07
N ASN A 534 -31.10 30.09 -33.11
CA ASN A 534 -32.22 29.25 -32.64
C ASN A 534 -33.08 28.59 -33.74
N ASN A 535 -32.67 28.63 -35.01
CA ASN A 535 -33.42 28.02 -36.11
C ASN A 535 -32.75 26.82 -36.81
N GLN A 536 -31.70 26.21 -36.22
CA GLN A 536 -31.03 25.04 -36.83
C GLN A 536 -31.13 23.73 -36.03
N ASN A 537 -31.81 23.69 -34.88
CA ASN A 537 -31.94 22.46 -34.08
C ASN A 537 -33.33 21.81 -34.08
N ASN A 538 -34.28 22.26 -34.92
CA ASN A 538 -35.64 21.69 -34.99
C ASN A 538 -35.95 20.97 -36.33
N GLN A 539 -34.95 20.44 -37.04
CA GLN A 539 -35.18 19.68 -38.29
C GLN A 539 -34.42 18.33 -38.37
N GLN A 540 -34.05 17.71 -37.25
CA GLN A 540 -33.38 16.40 -37.25
C GLN A 540 -34.01 15.32 -36.34
N GLU A 541 -35.26 15.47 -35.91
CA GLU A 541 -35.98 14.43 -35.14
C GLU A 541 -37.18 13.76 -35.84
N ASP A 542 -37.41 14.03 -37.13
CA ASP A 542 -38.41 13.30 -37.94
C ASP A 542 -37.72 12.61 -39.13
N ILE A 543 -37.06 11.47 -38.89
CA ILE A 543 -36.87 10.30 -39.79
C ILE A 543 -36.21 9.21 -38.92
N LEU A 544 -37.00 8.42 -38.19
CA LEU A 544 -36.71 7.03 -37.77
C LEU A 544 -37.93 6.40 -37.09
N LEU A 545 -39.12 6.59 -37.70
CA LEU A 545 -40.32 5.79 -37.47
C LEU A 545 -40.95 5.51 -38.83
N ASN A 546 -40.41 4.49 -39.51
CA ASN A 546 -41.09 3.62 -40.48
C ASN A 546 -40.34 2.29 -40.55
#